data_AF-A0A317IEG4-F1
#
_entry.id   AF-A0A317IEG4-F1
#
_cell.length_a   1.000
_cell.length_b   1.000
_cell.length_c   1.000
_cell.angle_alpha   90.00
_cell.angle_beta   90.00
_cell.angle_gamma   90.00
#
_symmetry.space_group_name_H-M   'P 1'
#
loop_
_entity.id
_entity.type
_entity.pdbx_description
1 polymer ?
#
loop_
_entity_poly.entity_id
_entity_poly.type
_entity_poly.pdbx_seq_one_letter_code
_entity_poly.pdbx_strand_id
1 'polypeptide(L)'
;MDDALLMHRLHFAFTVTFHYLFPQLTMGLAPLIVVFKSLYLHTDNPLYNRAARFWAKLFGINFVLGVVTGIPMEFQFGTNWAEFARVTGGVIGQPLVMEGVFAFFLESAFLGLFL
;
A
#
# COMPACT_ATOMS: atom_id res chain seq x y z
N MET A 1 8.00 23.86 23.54
CA MET A 1 7.08 22.71 23.32
C MET A 1 6.41 22.78 21.95
N ASP A 2 6.18 23.98 21.40
CA ASP A 2 5.56 24.15 20.07
C ASP A 2 6.43 23.65 18.90
N ASP A 3 7.76 23.80 18.98
CA ASP A 3 8.66 23.39 17.90
C ASP A 3 8.66 21.86 17.68
N ALA A 4 8.63 21.07 18.76
CA ALA A 4 8.61 19.60 18.66
C ALA A 4 7.32 19.10 18.01
N LEU A 5 6.17 19.67 18.38
CA LEU A 5 4.88 19.34 17.77
C LEU A 5 4.86 19.70 16.29
N LEU A 6 5.40 20.86 15.92
CA LEU A 6 5.52 21.27 14.51
C LEU A 6 6.39 20.28 13.73
N MET A 7 7.54 19.86 14.28
CA MET A 7 8.40 18.87 13.64
C MET A 7 7.72 17.51 13.47
N HIS A 8 6.98 17.03 14.47
CA HIS A 8 6.21 15.79 14.36
C HIS A 8 5.12 15.88 13.29
N ARG A 9 4.45 17.02 13.14
CA ARG A 9 3.47 17.27 12.06
C ARG A 9 4.12 17.26 10.69
N LEU A 10 5.25 17.96 10.52
CA LEU A 10 5.97 18.00 9.25
C LEU A 10 6.54 16.64 8.86
N HIS A 11 7.11 15.92 9.82
CA HIS A 11 7.62 14.56 9.60
C HIS A 11 6.48 13.61 9.19
N PHE A 12 5.35 13.63 9.91
CA PHE A 12 4.20 12.81 9.55
C PHE A 12 3.63 13.19 8.18
N ALA A 13 3.47 14.49 7.89
CA ALA A 13 2.99 14.98 6.60
C ALA A 13 3.87 14.52 5.44
N PHE A 14 5.19 14.59 5.59
CA PHE A 14 6.12 14.08 4.59
C PHE A 14 5.93 12.57 4.38
N THR A 15 5.94 11.79 5.46
CA THR A 15 5.84 10.32 5.37
C THR A 15 4.52 9.87 4.78
N VAL A 16 3.37 10.40 5.25
CA VAL A 16 2.06 10.01 4.73
C VAL A 16 1.87 10.43 3.27
N THR A 17 2.33 11.63 2.89
CA THR A 17 2.20 12.11 1.50
C THR A 17 3.02 11.25 0.56
N PHE A 18 4.27 10.96 0.94
CA PHE A 18 5.16 10.14 0.13
C PHE A 18 4.65 8.70 0.02
N HIS A 19 4.20 8.12 1.13
CA HIS A 19 3.59 6.78 1.12
C HIS A 19 2.37 6.75 0.20
N TYR A 20 1.46 7.71 0.28
CA TYR A 20 0.17 7.68 -0.44
C TYR A 20 0.29 7.68 -1.97
N LEU A 21 1.45 8.07 -2.52
CA LEU A 21 1.73 8.00 -3.96
C LEU A 21 1.69 6.56 -4.49
N PHE A 22 2.12 5.58 -3.70
CA PHE A 22 2.27 4.19 -4.16
C PHE A 22 0.96 3.39 -4.09
N PRO A 23 0.21 3.36 -2.96
CA PRO A 23 -1.06 2.65 -2.88
C PRO A 23 -2.10 3.16 -3.88
N GLN A 24 -2.14 4.46 -4.17
CA GLN A 24 -3.05 4.99 -5.18
C GLN A 24 -2.79 4.40 -6.57
N LEU A 25 -1.53 4.25 -6.94
CA LEU A 25 -1.16 3.66 -8.21
C LEU A 25 -1.43 2.15 -8.23
N THR A 26 -1.11 1.41 -7.17
CA THR A 26 -1.37 -0.04 -7.10
C THR A 26 -2.88 -0.32 -7.12
N MET A 27 -3.69 0.42 -6.36
CA MET A 27 -5.15 0.30 -6.38
C MET A 27 -5.76 0.53 -7.77
N GLY A 28 -5.19 1.45 -8.57
CA GLY A 28 -5.63 1.67 -9.96
C GLY A 28 -5.13 0.60 -10.95
N LEU A 29 -3.90 0.12 -10.78
CA LEU A 29 -3.29 -0.86 -11.67
C LEU A 29 -3.84 -2.28 -11.46
N ALA A 30 -4.22 -2.66 -10.23
CA ALA A 30 -4.78 -3.98 -9.92
C ALA A 30 -5.99 -4.35 -10.82
N PRO A 31 -7.09 -3.56 -10.87
CA PRO A 31 -8.22 -3.86 -11.73
C PRO A 31 -7.87 -3.81 -13.22
N LEU A 32 -6.95 -2.92 -13.63
CA LEU A 32 -6.47 -2.86 -15.02
C LEU A 32 -5.78 -4.18 -15.44
N ILE A 33 -4.92 -4.71 -14.58
CA ILE A 33 -4.24 -5.99 -14.81
C ILE A 33 -5.26 -7.13 -14.88
N VAL A 34 -6.24 -7.16 -13.97
CA VAL A 34 -7.33 -8.13 -13.99
C VAL A 34 -8.08 -8.07 -15.32
N VAL A 35 -8.47 -6.88 -15.78
CA VAL A 35 -9.17 -6.70 -17.07
C VAL A 35 -8.35 -7.24 -18.22
N PHE A 36 -7.06 -6.89 -18.34
CA PHE A 36 -6.22 -7.41 -19.41
C PHE A 36 -6.05 -8.94 -19.33
N LYS A 37 -5.91 -9.49 -18.12
CA LYS A 37 -5.77 -10.93 -17.96
C LYS A 37 -7.07 -11.67 -18.31
N SER A 38 -8.22 -11.15 -17.90
CA SER A 38 -9.54 -11.69 -18.26
C SER A 38 -9.78 -11.63 -19.77
N LEU A 39 -9.46 -10.51 -20.43
CA LEU A 39 -9.57 -10.40 -21.89
C LEU A 39 -8.68 -11.41 -22.60
N TYR A 40 -7.46 -11.63 -22.12
CA TYR A 40 -6.60 -12.69 -22.66
C TYR A 40 -7.24 -14.07 -22.51
N LEU A 41 -7.76 -14.42 -21.33
CA LEU A 41 -8.40 -15.72 -21.09
C LEU A 41 -9.67 -15.94 -21.92
N HIS A 42 -10.38 -14.87 -22.32
CA HIS A 42 -11.57 -14.97 -23.15
C HIS A 42 -11.30 -14.95 -24.66
N THR A 43 -10.24 -14.29 -25.10
CA THR A 43 -9.99 -14.04 -26.54
C THR A 43 -8.78 -14.79 -27.08
N ASP A 44 -7.97 -15.40 -26.22
CA ASP A 44 -6.64 -15.96 -26.52
C ASP A 44 -5.67 -14.97 -27.20
N ASN A 45 -5.99 -13.67 -27.20
CA ASN A 45 -5.16 -12.66 -27.86
C ASN A 45 -3.91 -12.37 -27.02
N PRO A 46 -2.70 -12.70 -27.52
CA PRO A 46 -1.46 -12.56 -26.75
C PRO A 46 -1.11 -11.11 -26.42
N LEU A 47 -1.68 -10.12 -27.11
CA LEU A 47 -1.48 -8.70 -26.82
C LEU A 47 -1.93 -8.36 -25.40
N TYR A 48 -3.08 -8.84 -24.97
CA TYR A 48 -3.61 -8.58 -23.62
C TYR A 48 -2.74 -9.22 -22.54
N ASN A 49 -2.24 -10.43 -22.77
CA ASN A 49 -1.32 -11.08 -21.82
C ASN A 49 0.00 -10.32 -21.68
N ARG A 50 0.53 -9.78 -22.79
CA ARG A 50 1.74 -8.94 -22.77
C ARG A 50 1.50 -7.64 -22.02
N ALA A 51 0.36 -6.99 -22.24
CA ALA A 51 -0.04 -5.79 -21.50
C ALA A 51 -0.16 -6.08 -20.00
N ALA A 52 -0.87 -7.15 -19.61
CA ALA A 52 -0.99 -7.56 -18.21
C ALA A 52 0.38 -7.78 -17.56
N ARG A 53 1.31 -8.49 -18.22
CA ARG A 53 2.68 -8.71 -17.71
C ARG A 53 3.51 -7.44 -17.62
N PHE A 54 3.36 -6.50 -18.55
CA PHE A 54 4.04 -5.21 -18.49
C PHE A 54 3.59 -4.41 -17.27
N TRP A 55 2.28 -4.25 -17.08
CA TRP A 55 1.73 -3.52 -15.95
C TRP A 55 1.96 -4.23 -14.62
N ALA A 56 2.00 -5.57 -14.60
CA ALA A 56 2.35 -6.35 -13.42
C ALA A 56 3.75 -6.02 -12.87
N LYS A 57 4.75 -5.83 -13.73
CA LYS A 57 6.10 -5.43 -13.30
C LYS A 57 6.09 -4.06 -12.62
N LEU A 58 5.38 -3.09 -13.21
CA LEU A 58 5.24 -1.75 -12.64
C LEU A 58 4.45 -1.78 -11.32
N PHE A 59 3.40 -2.61 -11.25
CA PHE A 59 2.66 -2.86 -10.02
C PHE A 59 3.59 -3.39 -8.94
N GLY A 60 4.40 -4.41 -9.22
CA GLY A 60 5.32 -5.01 -8.25
C GLY A 60 6.35 -4.02 -7.70
N ILE A 61 6.94 -3.17 -8.55
CA ILE A 61 7.88 -2.13 -8.10
C ILE A 61 7.20 -1.13 -7.17
N ASN A 62 6.03 -0.63 -7.56
CA ASN A 62 5.28 0.33 -6.73
C ASN A 62 4.79 -0.31 -5.43
N PHE A 63 4.37 -1.57 -5.47
CA PHE A 63 3.96 -2.32 -4.29
C PHE A 63 5.10 -2.35 -3.27
N VAL A 64 6.31 -2.75 -3.67
CA VAL A 64 7.49 -2.77 -2.78
C VAL A 64 7.78 -1.40 -2.17
N LEU A 65 7.72 -0.33 -2.97
CA LEU A 65 7.89 1.04 -2.46
C LEU A 65 6.78 1.43 -1.47
N GLY A 66 5.55 1.00 -1.72
CA GLY A 66 4.43 1.13 -0.79
C GLY A 66 4.72 0.46 0.56
N VAL A 67 5.24 -0.77 0.55
CA VAL A 67 5.64 -1.48 1.79
C VAL A 67 6.73 -0.72 2.54
N VAL A 68 7.80 -0.36 1.85
CA VAL A 68 8.98 0.31 2.44
C VAL A 68 8.60 1.65 3.07
N THR A 69 7.63 2.35 2.51
CA THR A 69 7.16 3.65 3.00
C THR A 69 6.04 3.54 4.04
N GLY A 70 5.26 2.45 4.00
CA GLY A 70 4.16 2.20 4.92
C GLY A 70 4.62 1.79 6.31
N ILE A 71 5.65 0.94 6.40
CA ILE A 71 6.18 0.45 7.69
C ILE A 71 6.61 1.63 8.60
N PRO A 72 7.43 2.60 8.15
CA PRO A 72 7.74 3.76 8.98
C PRO A 72 6.51 4.59 9.37
N MET A 73 5.52 4.70 8.48
CA MET A 73 4.29 5.45 8.74
C MET A 73 3.47 4.81 9.87
N GLU A 74 3.34 3.49 9.87
CA GLU A 74 2.68 2.75 10.96
C GLU A 74 3.39 2.97 12.30
N PHE A 75 4.71 2.85 12.33
CA PHE A 75 5.50 3.07 13.55
C PHE A 75 5.52 4.54 14.02
N GLN A 76 5.20 5.51 13.18
CA GLN A 76 5.08 6.92 13.59
C GLN A 76 3.92 7.14 14.57
N PHE A 77 2.86 6.32 14.53
CA PHE A 77 1.79 6.38 15.54
C PHE A 77 2.32 6.09 16.95
N GLY A 78 3.25 5.14 17.08
CA GLY A 78 3.84 4.78 18.37
C GLY A 78 4.95 5.72 18.83
N THR A 79 5.76 6.24 17.92
CA THR A 79 6.95 7.05 18.26
C THR A 79 6.61 8.53 18.46
N ASN A 80 5.94 9.16 17.50
CA ASN A 80 5.67 10.60 17.51
C ASN A 80 4.28 10.94 18.09
N TRP A 81 3.36 9.97 18.13
CA TRP A 81 1.95 10.18 18.47
C TRP A 81 1.46 9.21 19.57
N ALA A 82 2.33 8.86 20.52
CA ALA A 82 2.06 7.82 21.53
C ALA A 82 0.77 8.07 22.34
N GLU A 83 0.50 9.31 22.77
CA GLU A 83 -0.71 9.61 23.55
C GLU A 83 -1.99 9.50 22.71
N PHE A 84 -1.92 9.88 21.43
CA PHE A 84 -3.02 9.63 20.49
C PHE A 84 -3.27 8.12 20.36
N ALA A 85 -2.22 7.33 20.09
CA ALA A 85 -2.33 5.88 19.97
C ALA A 85 -2.88 5.22 21.26
N ARG A 86 -2.49 5.71 22.44
CA ARG A 86 -2.98 5.21 23.74
C ARG A 86 -4.48 5.45 23.90
N VAL A 87 -4.98 6.61 23.49
CA VAL A 87 -6.39 6.99 23.65
C VAL A 87 -7.28 6.35 22.58
N THR A 88 -6.83 6.31 21.33
CA THR A 88 -7.66 5.85 20.19
C THR A 88 -7.42 4.39 19.81
N GLY A 89 -6.38 3.74 20.35
CA GLY A 89 -5.93 2.40 19.95
C GLY A 89 -7.02 1.34 20.02
N GLY A 90 -7.96 1.43 20.97
CA GLY A 90 -9.11 0.51 21.07
C GLY A 90 -10.07 0.58 19.88
N VAL A 91 -10.02 1.64 19.08
CA VAL A 91 -10.86 1.84 17.88
C VAL A 91 -10.03 1.69 16.61
N ILE A 92 -8.91 2.42 16.50
CA ILE A 92 -8.12 2.45 15.25
C ILE A 92 -7.17 1.25 15.11
N GLY A 93 -6.74 0.65 16.23
CA GLY A 93 -5.77 -0.44 16.19
C GLY A 93 -6.31 -1.69 15.50
N GLN A 94 -7.61 -1.98 15.65
CA GLN A 94 -8.22 -3.17 15.06
C GLN A 94 -8.24 -3.12 13.52
N PRO A 95 -8.71 -2.03 12.87
CA PRO A 95 -8.57 -1.86 11.43
C PRO A 95 -7.13 -1.94 10.91
N LEU A 96 -6.16 -1.32 11.60
CA LEU A 96 -4.74 -1.36 11.21
C LEU A 96 -4.19 -2.79 11.21
N VAL A 97 -4.51 -3.57 12.24
CA VAL A 97 -4.11 -4.99 12.29
C VAL A 97 -4.79 -5.79 11.18
N MET A 98 -6.07 -5.53 10.89
CA MET A 98 -6.76 -6.23 9.80
C MET A 98 -6.15 -5.91 8.44
N GLU A 99 -5.74 -4.67 8.20
CA GLU A 99 -5.01 -4.29 7.00
C GLU A 99 -3.75 -5.15 6.83
N GLY A 100 -2.93 -5.27 7.88
CA GLY A 100 -1.70 -6.07 7.84
C GLY A 100 -1.94 -7.58 7.68
N VAL A 101 -2.83 -8.16 8.48
CA VAL A 101 -2.98 -9.63 8.57
C VAL A 101 -3.88 -10.19 7.47
N PHE A 102 -4.89 -9.44 7.02
CA PHE A 102 -5.80 -9.89 5.98
C PHE A 102 -5.42 -9.31 4.61
N ALA A 103 -5.52 -7.99 4.45
CA ALA A 103 -5.39 -7.37 3.13
C ALA A 103 -3.97 -7.50 2.58
N PHE A 104 -2.99 -7.04 3.36
CA PHE A 104 -1.60 -6.98 2.95
C PHE A 104 -0.98 -8.37 2.77
N PHE A 105 -1.28 -9.32 3.66
CA PHE A 105 -0.81 -10.70 3.52
C PHE A 105 -1.39 -11.37 2.28
N LEU A 106 -2.69 -11.22 2.04
CA LEU A 106 -3.37 -11.76 0.86
C LEU A 106 -2.76 -11.18 -0.42
N GLU A 107 -2.64 -9.85 -0.49
CA GLU A 107 -2.08 -9.16 -1.65
C GLU A 107 -0.63 -9.59 -1.89
N SER A 108 0.22 -9.60 -0.85
CA SER A 108 1.63 -9.98 -0.97
C SER A 108 1.81 -11.42 -1.43
N ALA A 109 1.05 -12.36 -0.86
CA ALA A 109 1.16 -13.77 -1.18
C ALA A 109 0.74 -14.06 -2.63
N PHE A 110 -0.42 -13.54 -3.06
CA PHE A 110 -0.92 -13.75 -4.41
C PHE A 110 -0.12 -12.97 -5.45
N LEU A 111 0.40 -11.78 -5.11
CA LEU A 111 1.31 -11.05 -5.97
C LEU A 111 2.61 -11.83 -6.21
N GLY A 112 3.17 -12.43 -5.15
CA GLY A 112 4.36 -13.28 -5.25
C GLY A 112 4.16 -14.50 -6.14
N LEU A 113 2.94 -15.05 -6.21
CA LEU A 113 2.59 -16.13 -7.15
C LEU A 113 2.38 -15.62 -8.58
N PHE A 114 1.87 -14.40 -8.73
CA PHE A 114 1.49 -13.82 -10.02
C PHE A 114 2.69 -13.31 -10.84
N LEU A 115 3.70 -12.74 -10.17
CA LEU A 115 4.92 -12.21 -10.79
C LEU A 115 5.88 -13.33 -11.22
#